data_AF-Q0S8K4-F1
#
_entry.id   AF-Q0S8K4-F1
#
_cell.length_a   1.000
_cell.length_b   1.000
_cell.length_c   1.000
_cell.angle_alpha   90.00
_cell.angle_beta   90.00
_cell.angle_gamma   90.00
#
_symmetry.space_group_name_H-M   'P 1'
#
loop_
_entity.id
_entity.type
_entity.pdbx_description
1 polymer ?
#
loop_
_entity_poly.entity_id
_entity_poly.type
_entity_poly.pdbx_seq_one_letter_code
_entity_poly.pdbx_strand_id
1 'polypeptide(L)'
;MIWCAALLLACGVLALPAPSSPVQRVRGNGGRGPGDAASAVDDTARREDPLAIAATFDLLAACLRAGLPVATAAQAVSRTAPAPLSESLRRAADLLSLGADAATAWEAAASDPATESLARMARRSAASGSSLAGSMTELAADGRIQVEHLAAAAAERAGVLISGPLGLCFLPAFICLGIIPVVVGLASRVLDGGLL
;
A
#
# COMPACT_ATOMS: atom_id res chain seq x y z
N MET A 1 41.55 33.33 0.52
CA MET A 1 40.34 33.96 -0.06
C MET A 1 39.54 33.04 -0.97
N ILE A 2 40.19 32.27 -1.87
CA ILE A 2 39.53 31.33 -2.80
C ILE A 2 38.72 30.23 -2.06
N TRP A 3 39.23 29.80 -0.90
CA TRP A 3 38.61 28.77 -0.07
C TRP A 3 37.33 29.22 0.65
N CYS A 4 37.23 30.50 1.03
CA CYS A 4 36.02 31.06 1.63
C CYS A 4 34.88 31.20 0.59
N ALA A 5 35.23 31.53 -0.66
CA ALA A 5 34.26 31.61 -1.75
C ALA A 5 33.69 30.22 -2.11
N ALA A 6 34.52 29.17 -2.09
CA ALA A 6 34.07 27.79 -2.30
C ALA A 6 33.15 27.27 -1.17
N LEU A 7 33.46 27.61 0.10
CA LEU A 7 32.62 27.27 1.25
C LEU A 7 31.25 27.96 1.23
N LEU A 8 31.18 29.22 0.78
CA LEU A 8 29.92 29.96 0.65
C LEU A 8 29.06 29.44 -0.53
N LEU A 9 29.68 29.04 -1.64
CA LEU A 9 28.99 28.39 -2.77
C LEU A 9 28.39 27.03 -2.38
N ALA A 10 29.12 26.24 -1.59
CA ALA A 10 28.64 24.95 -1.08
C ALA A 10 27.46 25.10 -0.09
N CYS A 11 27.51 26.10 0.80
CA CYS A 11 26.37 26.45 1.66
C CYS A 11 25.16 26.94 0.85
N GLY A 12 25.38 27.68 -0.23
CA GLY A 12 24.30 28.17 -1.11
C GLY A 12 23.54 27.06 -1.83
N VAL A 13 24.22 25.98 -2.23
CA VAL A 13 23.59 24.81 -2.89
C VAL A 13 22.75 23.98 -1.92
N LEU A 14 23.11 23.94 -0.64
CA LEU A 14 22.34 23.27 0.43
C LEU A 14 21.11 24.09 0.90
N ALA A 15 21.10 25.40 0.65
CA ALA A 15 19.99 26.28 0.99
C ALA A 15 18.94 26.43 -0.13
N LEU A 16 19.20 25.89 -1.34
CA LEU A 16 18.22 25.88 -2.42
C LEU A 16 17.13 24.83 -2.09
N PRO A 17 15.88 25.27 -1.86
CA PRO A 17 14.81 24.39 -1.43
C PRO A 17 14.49 23.40 -2.56
N ALA A 18 14.59 22.10 -2.27
CA ALA A 18 14.17 21.05 -3.18
C ALA A 18 12.68 21.27 -3.57
N PRO A 19 12.36 21.50 -4.85
CA PRO A 19 10.99 21.73 -5.28
C PRO A 19 10.26 20.38 -5.39
N SER A 20 9.75 19.89 -4.27
CA SER A 20 8.57 19.01 -4.23
C SER A 20 8.20 18.73 -2.76
N SER A 21 7.67 19.75 -2.09
CA SER A 21 7.08 19.55 -0.77
C SER A 21 5.70 18.86 -0.92
N PRO A 22 5.51 17.61 -0.44
CA PRO A 22 4.17 17.02 -0.29
C PRO A 22 3.29 17.81 0.69
N VAL A 23 3.89 18.76 1.42
CA VAL A 23 3.26 19.70 2.35
C VAL A 23 2.20 20.59 1.67
N GLN A 24 2.32 20.86 0.37
CA GLN A 24 1.32 21.67 -0.35
C GLN A 24 -0.02 20.94 -0.54
N ARG A 25 -0.02 19.60 -0.51
CA ARG A 25 -1.26 18.79 -0.54
C ARG A 25 -2.10 18.98 0.74
N VAL A 26 -1.47 19.32 1.85
CA VAL A 26 -2.16 19.59 3.13
C VAL A 26 -2.83 20.98 3.13
N ARG A 27 -2.27 21.97 2.40
CA ARG A 27 -2.86 23.32 2.31
C ARG A 27 -4.05 23.42 1.36
N GLY A 28 -4.21 22.49 0.42
CA GLY A 28 -5.33 22.48 -0.54
C GLY A 28 -6.69 22.08 0.03
N ASN A 29 -6.75 21.56 1.26
CA ASN A 29 -8.00 21.03 1.84
C ASN A 29 -8.73 22.00 2.78
N GLY A 30 -8.33 23.28 2.84
CA GLY A 30 -8.85 24.27 3.80
C GLY A 30 -10.30 24.73 3.59
N GLY A 31 -11.05 24.12 2.66
CA GLY A 31 -12.43 24.50 2.33
C GLY A 31 -13.49 23.43 2.59
N ARG A 32 -13.14 22.23 3.07
CA ARG A 32 -14.10 21.15 3.33
C ARG A 32 -14.22 20.90 4.82
N GLY A 33 -15.44 20.96 5.36
CA GLY A 33 -15.71 20.83 6.78
C GLY A 33 -15.12 19.53 7.37
N PRO A 34 -14.66 19.51 8.64
CA PRO A 34 -14.03 18.34 9.25
C PRO A 34 -14.89 17.06 9.23
N GLY A 35 -16.22 17.18 9.20
CA GLY A 35 -17.15 16.05 9.18
C GLY A 35 -17.28 15.36 7.82
N ASP A 36 -17.36 16.13 6.73
CA ASP A 36 -17.64 15.58 5.40
C ASP A 36 -16.40 14.90 4.78
N ALA A 37 -15.20 15.42 5.07
CA ALA A 37 -13.96 14.84 4.58
C ALA A 37 -13.56 13.58 5.37
N ALA A 38 -13.78 13.56 6.69
CA ALA A 38 -13.47 12.39 7.52
C ALA A 38 -14.40 11.21 7.22
N SER A 39 -15.70 11.45 7.04
CA SER A 39 -16.65 10.40 6.66
C SER A 39 -16.44 9.89 5.23
N ALA A 40 -16.11 10.76 4.27
CA ALA A 40 -15.82 10.30 2.90
C ALA A 40 -14.51 9.51 2.81
N VAL A 41 -13.47 9.92 3.55
CA VAL A 41 -12.18 9.20 3.58
C VAL A 41 -12.31 7.87 4.31
N ASP A 42 -13.03 7.80 5.43
CA ASP A 42 -13.32 6.56 6.17
C ASP A 42 -14.16 5.59 5.33
N ASP A 43 -15.17 6.09 4.60
CA ASP A 43 -16.02 5.27 3.73
C ASP A 43 -15.26 4.76 2.49
N THR A 44 -14.37 5.57 1.90
CA THR A 44 -13.49 5.10 0.81
C THR A 44 -12.42 4.12 1.30
N ALA A 45 -11.80 4.37 2.46
CA ALA A 45 -10.79 3.48 3.04
C ALA A 45 -11.42 2.15 3.46
N ARG A 46 -12.66 2.16 3.98
CA ARG A 46 -13.42 0.95 4.30
C ARG A 46 -13.92 0.22 3.05
N ARG A 47 -14.22 0.93 1.95
CA ARG A 47 -14.53 0.32 0.65
C ARG A 47 -13.34 -0.42 0.03
N GLU A 48 -12.11 0.04 0.30
CA GLU A 48 -10.90 -0.47 -0.36
C GLU A 48 -9.97 -1.26 0.55
N ASP A 49 -10.33 -1.51 1.82
CA ASP A 49 -9.50 -2.27 2.76
C ASP A 49 -9.32 -3.74 2.29
N PRO A 50 -8.12 -4.13 1.80
CA PRO A 50 -7.89 -5.48 1.29
C PRO A 50 -8.02 -6.54 2.39
N LEU A 51 -7.74 -6.20 3.65
CA LEU A 51 -7.89 -7.11 4.78
C LEU A 51 -9.36 -7.37 5.10
N ALA A 52 -10.22 -6.35 5.00
CA ALA A 52 -11.66 -6.53 5.18
C ALA A 52 -12.25 -7.44 4.10
N ILE A 53 -11.78 -7.32 2.86
CA ILE A 53 -12.16 -8.20 1.74
C ILE A 53 -11.68 -9.64 2.02
N ALA A 54 -10.41 -9.83 2.41
CA ALA A 54 -9.88 -11.15 2.76
C ALA A 54 -10.65 -11.80 3.92
N ALA A 55 -10.96 -11.04 4.98
CA ALA A 55 -11.76 -11.52 6.10
C ALA A 55 -13.18 -11.93 5.68
N THR A 56 -13.77 -11.23 4.71
CA THR A 56 -15.07 -11.58 4.14
C THR A 56 -15.03 -12.93 3.42
N PHE A 57 -13.97 -13.20 2.65
CA PHE A 57 -13.77 -14.50 1.99
C PHE A 57 -13.53 -15.63 2.99
N ASP A 58 -12.76 -15.39 4.06
CA ASP A 58 -12.58 -16.38 5.13
C ASP A 58 -13.89 -16.71 5.83
N LEU A 59 -14.73 -15.72 6.10
CA LEU A 59 -16.03 -15.92 6.73
C LEU A 59 -16.95 -16.73 5.81
N LEU A 60 -16.98 -16.42 4.50
CA LEU A 60 -17.71 -17.20 3.50
C LEU A 60 -17.20 -18.64 3.43
N ALA A 61 -15.89 -18.83 3.41
CA ALA A 61 -15.27 -20.15 3.43
C ALA A 61 -15.62 -20.93 4.70
N ALA A 62 -15.61 -20.28 5.86
CA ALA A 62 -16.01 -20.88 7.13
C ALA A 62 -17.48 -21.31 7.12
N CYS A 63 -18.38 -20.46 6.63
CA CYS A 63 -19.80 -20.81 6.49
C CYS A 63 -20.00 -22.02 5.57
N LEU A 64 -19.32 -22.05 4.42
CA LEU A 64 -19.42 -23.17 3.48
C LEU A 64 -18.83 -24.46 4.04
N ARG A 65 -17.70 -24.40 4.75
CA ARG A 65 -17.12 -25.56 5.47
C ARG A 65 -18.03 -26.09 6.57
N ALA A 66 -18.79 -25.20 7.21
CA ALA A 66 -19.81 -25.58 8.18
C ALA A 66 -21.06 -26.21 7.55
N GLY A 67 -21.12 -26.32 6.22
CA GLY A 67 -22.21 -26.96 5.48
C GLY A 67 -23.37 -26.02 5.14
N LEU A 68 -23.22 -24.71 5.30
CA LEU A 68 -24.28 -23.76 4.92
C LEU A 68 -24.47 -23.74 3.39
N PRO A 69 -25.72 -23.68 2.89
CA PRO A 69 -25.98 -23.45 1.47
C PRO A 69 -25.39 -22.11 1.01
N VAL A 70 -24.91 -22.03 -0.23
CA VAL A 70 -24.22 -20.86 -0.78
C VAL A 70 -25.05 -19.58 -0.64
N ALA A 71 -26.36 -19.63 -0.92
CA ALA A 71 -27.25 -18.48 -0.75
C ALA A 71 -27.31 -17.99 0.71
N THR A 72 -27.40 -18.92 1.66
CA THR A 72 -27.48 -18.60 3.10
C THR A 72 -26.15 -18.04 3.61
N ALA A 73 -25.04 -18.64 3.18
CA ALA A 73 -23.70 -18.18 3.52
C ALA A 73 -23.43 -16.76 2.96
N ALA A 74 -23.74 -16.52 1.68
CA ALA A 74 -23.59 -15.21 1.04
C ALA A 74 -24.47 -14.15 1.73
N GLN A 75 -25.71 -14.48 2.07
CA GLN A 75 -26.60 -13.56 2.78
C GLN A 75 -26.06 -13.21 4.18
N ALA A 76 -25.57 -14.18 4.94
CA ALA A 76 -25.01 -13.97 6.26
C ALA A 76 -23.77 -13.05 6.20
N VAL A 77 -22.85 -13.34 5.29
CA VAL A 77 -21.59 -12.61 5.11
C VAL A 77 -21.79 -11.20 4.55
N SER A 78 -22.81 -11.00 3.70
CA SER A 78 -23.11 -9.68 3.10
C SER A 78 -23.30 -8.56 4.12
N ARG A 79 -23.73 -8.89 5.35
CA ARG A 79 -24.00 -7.92 6.42
C ARG A 79 -22.74 -7.29 7.01
N THR A 80 -21.61 -7.98 6.93
CA THR A 80 -20.32 -7.55 7.47
C THR A 80 -19.32 -7.19 6.38
N ALA A 81 -19.62 -7.51 5.13
CA ALA A 81 -18.77 -7.25 3.99
C ALA A 81 -18.67 -5.73 3.68
N PRO A 82 -17.51 -5.24 3.24
CA PRO A 82 -17.38 -3.87 2.73
C PRO A 82 -18.16 -3.69 1.42
N ALA A 83 -18.60 -2.47 1.10
CA ALA A 83 -19.07 -2.16 -0.25
C ALA A 83 -17.86 -2.13 -1.21
N PRO A 84 -17.99 -2.55 -2.48
CA PRO A 84 -19.18 -3.01 -3.20
C PRO A 84 -19.53 -4.49 -2.96
N LEU A 85 -18.65 -5.24 -2.29
CA LEU A 85 -18.78 -6.69 -2.09
C LEU A 85 -20.08 -7.10 -1.36
N SER A 86 -20.52 -6.33 -0.37
CA SER A 86 -21.80 -6.58 0.33
C SER A 86 -23.02 -6.57 -0.59
N GLU A 87 -23.07 -5.64 -1.55
CA GLU A 87 -24.19 -5.57 -2.50
C GLU A 87 -24.17 -6.75 -3.46
N SER A 88 -22.99 -7.09 -3.99
CA SER A 88 -22.79 -8.24 -4.86
C SER A 88 -23.18 -9.55 -4.17
N LEU A 89 -22.78 -9.75 -2.91
CA LEU A 89 -23.13 -10.94 -2.12
C LEU A 89 -24.63 -11.03 -1.83
N ARG A 90 -25.28 -9.91 -1.49
CA ARG A 90 -26.73 -9.88 -1.24
C ARG A 90 -27.52 -10.20 -2.51
N ARG A 91 -27.17 -9.58 -3.64
CA ARG A 91 -27.84 -9.82 -4.92
C ARG A 91 -27.66 -11.28 -5.39
N ALA A 92 -26.46 -11.84 -5.22
CA ALA A 92 -26.20 -13.24 -5.52
C ALA A 92 -27.00 -14.18 -4.60
N ALA A 93 -27.08 -13.87 -3.30
CA ALA A 93 -27.87 -14.64 -2.35
C ALA A 93 -29.36 -14.66 -2.72
N ASP A 94 -29.93 -13.49 -3.02
CA ASP A 94 -31.33 -13.36 -3.42
C ASP A 94 -31.62 -14.18 -4.69
N LEU A 95 -30.78 -14.09 -5.72
CA LEU A 95 -30.95 -14.84 -6.96
C LEU A 95 -30.82 -16.36 -6.76
N LEU A 96 -29.83 -16.81 -5.97
CA LEU A 96 -29.67 -18.23 -5.65
C LEU A 96 -30.84 -18.76 -4.81
N SER A 97 -31.38 -17.96 -3.90
CA SER A 97 -32.58 -18.30 -3.12
C SER A 97 -33.84 -18.41 -3.98
N LEU A 98 -33.90 -17.68 -5.10
CA LEU A 98 -34.95 -17.80 -6.12
C LEU A 98 -34.72 -18.97 -7.09
N GLY A 99 -33.62 -19.71 -6.95
CA GLY A 99 -33.28 -20.86 -7.80
C GLY A 99 -32.59 -20.50 -9.11
N ALA A 100 -32.07 -19.27 -9.25
CA ALA A 100 -31.23 -18.92 -10.39
C ALA A 100 -29.96 -19.78 -10.40
N ASP A 101 -29.46 -20.09 -11.58
CA ASP A 101 -28.18 -20.75 -11.72
C ASP A 101 -27.03 -19.80 -11.29
N ALA A 102 -25.88 -20.38 -10.97
CA ALA A 102 -24.75 -19.61 -10.47
C ALA A 102 -24.15 -18.63 -11.50
N ALA A 103 -24.25 -18.90 -12.81
CA ALA A 103 -23.77 -17.94 -13.80
C ALA A 103 -24.58 -16.65 -13.73
N THR A 104 -25.90 -16.78 -13.66
CA THR A 104 -26.83 -15.66 -13.52
C THR A 104 -26.68 -14.96 -12.16
N ALA A 105 -26.58 -15.72 -11.07
CA ALA A 105 -26.52 -15.13 -9.72
C ALA A 105 -25.27 -14.26 -9.48
N TRP A 106 -24.15 -14.60 -10.08
CA TRP A 106 -22.88 -13.89 -9.91
C TRP A 106 -22.55 -12.91 -11.03
N GLU A 107 -23.45 -12.71 -12.01
CA GLU A 107 -23.22 -11.83 -13.16
C GLU A 107 -22.99 -10.37 -12.72
N ALA A 108 -23.81 -9.87 -11.79
CA ALA A 108 -23.64 -8.51 -11.27
C ALA A 108 -22.27 -8.32 -10.59
N ALA A 109 -21.78 -9.33 -9.88
CA ALA A 109 -20.46 -9.30 -9.27
C ALA A 109 -19.32 -9.32 -10.31
N ALA A 110 -19.56 -9.85 -11.51
CA ALA A 110 -18.60 -9.82 -12.61
C ALA A 110 -18.47 -8.45 -13.29
N SER A 111 -19.43 -7.54 -13.07
CA SER A 111 -19.43 -6.21 -13.67
C SER A 111 -18.51 -5.20 -12.98
N ASP A 112 -18.11 -5.48 -11.74
CA ASP A 112 -17.20 -4.63 -10.95
C ASP A 112 -15.80 -5.28 -10.88
N PRO A 113 -14.73 -4.58 -11.31
CA PRO A 113 -13.36 -5.07 -11.21
C PRO A 113 -12.96 -5.56 -9.81
N ALA A 114 -13.52 -4.96 -8.75
CA ALA A 114 -13.24 -5.33 -7.36
C ALA A 114 -13.84 -6.70 -6.98
N THR A 115 -14.91 -7.13 -7.65
CA THR A 115 -15.59 -8.40 -7.37
C THR A 115 -15.53 -9.41 -8.52
N GLU A 116 -14.85 -9.09 -9.61
CA GLU A 116 -14.77 -9.92 -10.80
C GLU A 116 -14.08 -11.26 -10.53
N SER A 117 -12.96 -11.24 -9.78
CA SER A 117 -12.21 -12.46 -9.41
C SER A 117 -13.09 -13.43 -8.61
N LEU A 118 -13.84 -12.89 -7.65
CA LEU A 118 -14.83 -13.61 -6.86
C LEU A 118 -15.92 -14.22 -7.77
N ALA A 119 -16.52 -13.42 -8.65
CA ALA A 119 -17.59 -13.88 -9.53
C ALA A 119 -17.13 -15.01 -10.44
N ARG A 120 -15.94 -14.88 -11.04
CA ARG A 120 -15.34 -15.90 -11.90
C ARG A 120 -15.09 -17.21 -11.16
N MET A 121 -14.60 -17.12 -9.93
CA MET A 121 -14.35 -18.26 -9.06
C MET A 121 -15.66 -18.93 -8.62
N ALA A 122 -16.63 -18.13 -8.17
CA ALA A 122 -17.95 -18.62 -7.76
C ALA A 122 -18.68 -19.34 -8.90
N ARG A 123 -18.65 -18.79 -10.12
CA ARG A 123 -19.24 -19.42 -11.31
C ARG A 123 -18.60 -20.76 -11.66
N ARG A 124 -17.27 -20.90 -11.49
CA ARG A 124 -16.55 -22.16 -11.75
C ARG A 124 -16.79 -23.21 -10.67
N SER A 125 -16.88 -22.80 -9.40
CA SER A 125 -16.94 -23.71 -8.26
C SER A 125 -18.36 -23.98 -7.74
N ALA A 126 -19.39 -23.31 -8.27
CA ALA A 126 -20.78 -23.41 -7.80
C ALA A 126 -21.40 -24.81 -7.88
N ALA A 127 -20.81 -25.73 -8.65
CA ALA A 127 -21.24 -27.13 -8.67
C ALA A 127 -20.94 -27.86 -7.34
N SER A 128 -20.06 -27.35 -6.47
CA SER A 128 -19.80 -27.90 -5.14
C SER A 128 -19.32 -26.85 -4.13
N GLY A 129 -20.09 -26.64 -3.05
CA GLY A 129 -19.78 -25.68 -1.99
C GLY A 129 -18.42 -25.91 -1.30
N SER A 130 -17.91 -27.14 -1.27
CA SER A 130 -16.58 -27.46 -0.75
C SER A 130 -15.43 -26.94 -1.63
N SER A 131 -15.58 -27.01 -2.96
CA SER A 131 -14.63 -26.43 -3.93
C SER A 131 -14.63 -24.90 -3.83
N LEU A 132 -15.81 -24.30 -3.64
CA LEU A 132 -15.94 -22.86 -3.43
C LEU A 132 -15.23 -22.41 -2.13
N ALA A 133 -15.37 -23.16 -1.04
CA ALA A 133 -14.71 -22.84 0.23
C ALA A 133 -13.17 -22.84 0.15
N GLY A 134 -12.60 -23.81 -0.58
CA GLY A 134 -11.15 -23.86 -0.83
C GLY A 134 -10.69 -22.62 -1.59
N SER A 135 -11.40 -22.28 -2.67
CA SER A 135 -11.04 -21.16 -3.54
C SER A 135 -11.11 -19.79 -2.80
N MET A 136 -12.09 -19.61 -1.90
CA MET A 136 -12.18 -18.39 -1.07
C MET A 136 -11.02 -18.25 -0.08
N THR A 137 -10.52 -19.37 0.45
CA THR A 137 -9.39 -19.37 1.39
C THR A 137 -8.10 -18.97 0.69
N GLU A 138 -7.91 -19.43 -0.56
CA GLU A 138 -6.78 -19.05 -1.40
C GLU A 138 -6.81 -17.55 -1.72
N LEU A 139 -7.98 -17.02 -2.13
CA LEU A 139 -8.14 -15.59 -2.41
C LEU A 139 -7.89 -14.71 -1.17
N ALA A 140 -8.26 -15.19 0.03
CA ALA A 140 -7.95 -14.51 1.29
C ALA A 140 -6.44 -14.51 1.61
N ALA A 141 -5.74 -15.61 1.32
CA ALA A 141 -4.30 -15.71 1.51
C ALA A 141 -3.54 -14.77 0.57
N ASP A 142 -3.92 -14.72 -0.70
CA ASP A 142 -3.33 -13.83 -1.70
C ASP A 142 -3.46 -12.36 -1.30
N GLY A 143 -4.63 -11.96 -0.79
CA GLY A 143 -4.87 -10.60 -0.30
C GLY A 143 -3.94 -10.19 0.85
N ARG A 144 -3.69 -11.11 1.80
CA ARG A 144 -2.77 -10.86 2.93
C ARG A 144 -1.33 -10.71 2.47
N ILE A 145 -0.88 -11.61 1.59
CA ILE A 145 0.47 -11.57 1.01
C ILE A 145 0.70 -10.24 0.29
N GLN A 146 -0.29 -9.76 -0.47
CA GLN A 146 -0.19 -8.48 -1.16
C GLN A 146 -0.02 -7.30 -0.19
N VAL A 147 -0.75 -7.30 0.93
CA VAL A 147 -0.62 -6.25 1.95
C VAL A 147 0.74 -6.30 2.64
N GLU A 148 1.24 -7.49 2.96
CA GLU A 148 2.58 -7.67 3.53
C GLU A 148 3.67 -7.13 2.60
N HIS A 149 3.59 -7.41 1.30
CA HIS A 149 4.52 -6.87 0.31
C HIS A 149 4.50 -5.34 0.23
N LEU A 150 3.31 -4.73 0.27
CA LEU A 150 3.19 -3.26 0.27
C LEU A 150 3.78 -2.66 1.55
N ALA A 151 3.55 -3.28 2.71
CA ALA A 151 4.12 -2.85 3.98
C ALA A 151 5.65 -2.97 4.00
N ALA A 152 6.20 -4.07 3.49
CA ALA A 152 7.64 -4.28 3.38
C ALA A 152 8.29 -3.24 2.47
N ALA A 153 7.72 -3.00 1.29
CA ALA A 153 8.22 -1.99 0.36
C ALA A 153 8.16 -0.57 0.97
N ALA A 154 7.14 -0.26 1.76
CA ALA A 154 7.06 1.00 2.48
C ALA A 154 8.16 1.14 3.56
N ALA A 155 8.44 0.07 4.30
CA ALA A 155 9.50 0.04 5.31
C ALA A 155 10.91 0.21 4.69
N GLU A 156 11.18 -0.44 3.56
CA GLU A 156 12.45 -0.27 2.82
C GLU A 156 12.65 1.18 2.35
N ARG A 157 11.60 1.79 1.80
CA ARG A 157 11.63 3.20 1.38
C ARG A 157 11.84 4.15 2.56
N ALA A 158 11.26 3.85 3.72
CA ALA A 158 11.49 4.63 4.93
C ALA A 158 12.96 4.58 5.35
N GLY A 159 13.62 3.42 5.27
CA GLY A 159 15.05 3.28 5.55
C GLY A 159 15.93 4.17 4.66
N VAL A 160 15.61 4.27 3.36
CA VAL A 160 16.31 5.16 2.42
C VAL A 160 16.05 6.63 2.76
N LEU A 161 14.81 7.00 3.06
CA LEU A 161 14.44 8.37 3.40
C LEU A 161 15.06 8.85 4.73
N ILE A 162 15.29 7.93 5.68
CA ILE A 162 15.94 8.23 6.96
C ILE A 162 17.46 8.32 6.82
N SER A 163 18.08 7.37 6.10
CA SER A 163 19.54 7.32 5.95
C SER A 163 20.08 8.36 4.95
N GLY A 164 19.31 8.71 3.91
CA GLY A 164 19.65 9.71 2.91
C GLY A 164 20.13 11.07 3.46
N PRO A 165 19.35 11.78 4.32
CA PRO A 165 19.77 13.06 4.89
C PRO A 165 20.97 12.92 5.84
N LEU A 166 21.11 11.77 6.52
CA LEU A 166 22.24 11.52 7.40
C LEU A 166 23.54 11.35 6.60
N GLY A 167 23.49 10.60 5.50
CA GLY A 167 24.61 10.46 4.56
C GLY A 167 24.98 11.78 3.88
N LEU A 168 23.99 12.57 3.48
CA LEU A 168 24.19 13.90 2.90
C LEU A 168 24.88 14.86 3.89
N CYS A 169 24.56 14.75 5.19
CA CYS A 169 25.18 15.56 6.24
C CYS A 169 26.59 15.06 6.61
N PHE A 170 26.84 13.75 6.56
CA PHE A 170 28.13 13.16 6.94
C PHE A 170 29.23 13.37 5.89
N LEU A 171 28.88 13.35 4.60
CA LEU A 171 29.84 13.49 3.50
C LEU A 171 30.69 14.78 3.56
N PRO A 172 30.12 15.99 3.74
CA PRO A 172 30.91 17.21 3.87
C PRO A 172 31.76 17.25 5.15
N ALA A 173 31.25 16.71 6.26
CA ALA A 173 32.00 16.64 7.51
C ALA A 173 33.22 15.72 7.38
N PHE A 174 33.08 14.55 6.76
CA PHE A 174 34.17 13.61 6.51
C PHE A 174 35.26 14.21 5.59
N ILE A 175 34.86 14.98 4.57
CA ILE A 175 35.82 15.67 3.70
C ILE A 175 36.62 16.70 4.52
N CYS A 176 35.94 17.55 5.29
CA CYS A 176 36.59 18.62 6.05
C CYS A 176 37.49 18.10 7.17
N LEU A 177 37.05 17.08 7.90
CA LEU A 177 37.73 16.56 9.08
C LEU A 177 38.70 15.41 8.75
N GLY A 178 38.44 14.63 7.71
CA GLY A 178 39.21 13.43 7.36
C GLY A 178 40.15 13.63 6.18
N ILE A 179 39.62 13.97 5.00
CA ILE A 179 40.39 13.95 3.75
C ILE A 179 41.32 15.16 3.64
N ILE A 180 40.80 16.38 3.88
CA ILE A 180 41.58 17.61 3.70
C ILE A 180 42.87 17.60 4.52
N PRO A 181 42.87 17.29 5.84
CA PRO A 181 44.09 17.30 6.65
C PRO A 181 45.13 16.29 6.17
N VAL A 182 44.69 15.10 5.74
CA VAL A 182 45.58 14.04 5.26
C VAL A 182 46.24 14.44 3.95
N VAL A 183 45.47 14.96 2.99
CA VAL A 183 46.01 15.42 1.70
C VAL A 183 46.99 16.58 1.90
N VAL A 184 46.66 17.54 2.77
CA VAL A 184 47.56 18.66 3.11
C VAL A 184 48.87 18.15 3.71
N GLY A 185 48.80 17.20 4.67
CA GLY A 185 49.98 16.65 5.32
C GLY A 185 50.86 15.75 4.43
N LEU A 186 50.27 15.10 3.42
CA LEU A 186 51.03 14.38 2.39
C LEU A 186 51.65 15.33 1.37
N ALA A 187 50.88 16.32 0.89
CA ALA A 187 51.37 17.31 -0.05
C ALA A 187 52.56 18.09 0.55
N SER A 188 52.46 18.53 1.80
CA SER A 188 53.57 19.21 2.48
C SER A 188 54.82 18.33 2.55
N ARG A 189 54.69 17.05 2.94
CA ARG A 189 55.83 16.13 3.01
C ARG A 189 56.49 15.85 1.66
N VAL A 190 55.71 15.74 0.58
CA VAL A 190 56.25 15.54 -0.77
C VAL A 190 56.93 16.82 -1.29
N LEU A 191 56.34 17.99 -1.03
CA LEU A 191 56.98 19.26 -1.37
C LEU A 191 58.27 19.49 -0.57
N ASP A 192 58.31 19.12 0.71
CA ASP A 192 59.51 19.26 1.55
C ASP A 192 60.58 18.21 1.22
N GLY A 193 60.20 17.01 0.80
CA GLY A 193 61.10 15.90 0.49
C GLY A 193 61.62 15.85 -0.96
N GLY A 194 61.03 16.61 -1.89
CA GLY A 194 61.48 16.72 -3.29
C GLY A 194 62.24 18.01 -3.61
N LEU A 195 62.39 18.90 -2.63
CA LEU A 195 63.00 20.23 -2.77
C LEU A 195 64.17 20.41 -1.78
N LEU A 196 65.00 19.38 -1.66
CA LEU A 196 66.38 19.39 -1.15
C LEU A 196 67.18 18.33 -1.93
#